data_AF-A0A968CDY7-F1
#
_entry.id   AF-A0A968CDY7-F1
#
_cell.length_a   1.000
_cell.length_b   1.000
_cell.length_c   1.000
_cell.angle_alpha   90.00
_cell.angle_beta   90.00
_cell.angle_gamma   90.00
#
_symmetry.space_group_name_H-M   'P 1'
#
loop_
_entity.id
_entity.type
_entity.pdbx_description
1 polymer ?
#
loop_
_entity_poly.entity_id
_entity_poly.type
_entity_poly.pdbx_seq_one_letter_code
_entity_poly.pdbx_strand_id
1 'polypeptide(L)'
;GVAPGQKLDKPLDTSGMLATIDPRAEWRQLFADAWRLERDYFYDPDMHGVDWPAMRDRYGGLLEDAVTRWDVNFVIGELIAELNAS
;
A
#
# COMPACT_ATOMS: atom_id res chain seq x y z
N GLY A 1 18.36 16.87 -24.04
CA GLY A 1 18.80 15.61 -23.41
C GLY A 1 19.94 15.92 -22.48
N VAL A 2 19.90 15.41 -21.25
CA VAL A 2 20.93 15.65 -20.22
C VAL A 2 22.14 14.78 -20.52
N ALA A 3 23.36 15.33 -20.45
CA ALA A 3 24.59 14.62 -20.75
C ALA A 3 25.09 13.78 -19.54
N PRO A 4 25.80 12.65 -19.76
CA PRO A 4 26.34 11.83 -18.67
C PRO A 4 27.36 12.60 -17.82
N GLY A 5 27.24 12.52 -16.49
CA GLY A 5 28.19 13.12 -15.54
C GLY A 5 27.83 14.50 -14.98
N GLN A 6 26.63 15.01 -15.28
CA GLN A 6 26.16 16.27 -14.69
C GLN A 6 25.90 16.10 -13.19
N LYS A 7 26.66 16.83 -12.35
CA LYS A 7 26.42 16.90 -10.91
C LYS A 7 25.27 17.87 -10.64
N LEU A 8 24.26 17.41 -9.91
CA LEU A 8 23.20 18.27 -9.39
C LEU A 8 23.70 18.94 -8.10
N ASP A 9 24.47 20.01 -8.24
CA ASP A 9 25.06 20.73 -7.10
C ASP A 9 24.01 21.54 -6.30
N LYS A 10 22.78 21.68 -6.84
CA LYS A 10 21.66 22.37 -6.20
C LYS A 10 20.45 21.44 -6.11
N PRO A 11 19.79 21.33 -4.94
CA PRO A 11 18.52 20.60 -4.81
C PRO A 11 17.47 21.14 -5.78
N LEU A 12 16.70 20.23 -6.38
CA LEU A 12 15.54 20.60 -7.19
C LEU A 12 14.45 21.18 -6.27
N ASP A 13 13.97 22.38 -6.56
CA ASP A 13 12.84 22.98 -5.83
C ASP A 13 11.53 22.34 -6.28
N THR A 14 10.90 21.60 -5.37
CA THR A 14 9.62 20.91 -5.60
C THR A 14 8.44 21.59 -4.89
N SER A 15 8.67 22.73 -4.21
CA SER A 15 7.66 23.40 -3.38
C SER A 15 6.42 23.87 -4.16
N GLY A 16 6.58 24.17 -5.45
CA GLY A 16 5.50 24.55 -6.36
C GLY A 16 4.83 23.39 -7.10
N MET A 17 5.25 22.13 -6.86
CA MET A 17 4.66 20.97 -7.51
C MET A 17 3.29 20.66 -6.89
N LEU A 18 2.28 20.50 -7.75
CA LEU A 18 0.94 20.07 -7.35
C LEU A 18 0.67 18.67 -7.89
N ALA A 19 0.03 17.84 -7.07
CA ALA A 19 -0.46 16.53 -7.47
C ALA A 19 -1.98 16.51 -7.36
N THR A 20 -2.64 15.93 -8.36
CA THR A 20 -4.05 15.60 -8.28
C THR A 20 -4.18 14.26 -7.54
N ILE A 21 -4.92 14.27 -6.45
CA ILE A 21 -5.11 13.12 -5.56
C ILE A 21 -6.57 12.66 -5.68
N ASP A 22 -6.79 11.38 -5.98
CA ASP A 22 -8.07 10.69 -5.75
C ASP A 22 -7.88 9.77 -4.53
N PRO A 23 -8.34 10.17 -3.34
CA PRO A 23 -8.13 9.38 -2.14
C PRO A 23 -8.68 7.96 -2.26
N ARG A 24 -9.85 7.77 -2.88
CA ARG A 24 -10.47 6.44 -2.98
C ARG A 24 -9.71 5.54 -3.95
N ALA A 25 -9.16 6.07 -5.02
CA ALA A 25 -8.29 5.32 -5.91
C ALA A 25 -6.97 4.95 -5.22
N GLU A 26 -6.35 5.92 -4.54
CA GLU A 26 -5.09 5.71 -3.82
C GLU A 26 -5.23 4.69 -2.68
N TRP A 27 -6.33 4.72 -1.93
CA TRP A 27 -6.54 3.76 -0.83
C TRP A 27 -6.69 2.33 -1.34
N ARG A 28 -7.38 2.13 -2.47
CA ARG A 28 -7.45 0.81 -3.12
C ARG A 28 -6.07 0.35 -3.57
N GLN A 29 -5.24 1.26 -4.08
CA GLN A 29 -3.87 0.95 -4.48
C GLN A 29 -3.01 0.55 -3.27
N LEU A 30 -3.05 1.34 -2.19
CA LEU A 30 -2.31 1.07 -0.95
C LEU A 30 -2.68 -0.29 -0.34
N PHE A 31 -3.98 -0.60 -0.27
CA PHE A 31 -4.43 -1.91 0.20
C PHE A 31 -3.96 -3.05 -0.71
N ALA A 32 -4.11 -2.89 -2.04
CA ALA A 32 -3.69 -3.90 -2.99
C ALA A 32 -2.18 -4.16 -2.93
N ASP A 33 -1.38 -3.12 -2.67
CA ASP A 33 0.06 -3.24 -2.52
C ASP A 33 0.44 -3.90 -1.20
N ALA A 34 -0.18 -3.54 -0.08
CA ALA A 34 0.02 -4.24 1.19
C ALA A 34 -0.31 -5.74 1.07
N TRP A 35 -1.46 -6.07 0.47
CA TRP A 35 -1.86 -7.46 0.25
C TRP A 35 -0.85 -8.23 -0.63
N ARG A 36 -0.32 -7.61 -1.68
CA ARG A 36 0.70 -8.23 -2.55
C ARG A 36 2.04 -8.37 -1.83
N LEU A 37 2.44 -7.38 -1.05
CA LEU A 37 3.70 -7.41 -0.31
C LEU A 37 3.74 -8.59 0.64
N GLU A 38 2.68 -8.80 1.43
CA GLU A 38 2.61 -9.99 2.29
C GLU A 38 2.56 -11.27 1.46
N ARG A 39 1.75 -11.36 0.41
CA ARG A 39 1.69 -12.56 -0.46
C ARG A 39 3.06 -12.93 -1.04
N ASP A 40 3.81 -11.94 -1.51
CA ASP A 40 5.03 -12.16 -2.30
C ASP A 40 6.28 -12.28 -1.44
N TYR A 41 6.27 -11.75 -0.20
CA TYR A 41 7.45 -11.64 0.65
C TYR A 41 7.29 -12.16 2.08
N PHE A 42 6.09 -12.60 2.50
CA PHE A 42 5.94 -13.25 3.80
C PHE A 42 6.75 -14.55 3.87
N TYR A 43 7.35 -14.83 5.03
CA TYR A 43 8.37 -15.88 5.14
C TYR A 43 7.80 -17.30 4.94
N ASP A 44 6.53 -17.50 5.29
CA ASP A 44 5.82 -18.74 5.06
C ASP A 44 4.98 -18.61 3.77
N PRO A 45 5.34 -19.30 2.68
CA PRO A 45 4.60 -19.22 1.43
C PRO A 45 3.17 -19.77 1.54
N ASP A 46 2.88 -20.63 2.53
CA ASP A 46 1.52 -21.11 2.80
C ASP A 46 0.74 -20.16 3.73
N MET A 47 1.35 -19.03 4.11
CA MET A 47 0.73 -17.93 4.86
C MET A 47 0.09 -18.40 6.17
N HIS A 48 0.73 -19.34 6.87
CA HIS A 48 0.20 -20.02 8.06
C HIS A 48 -1.17 -20.72 7.84
N GLY A 49 -1.49 -21.09 6.60
CA GLY A 49 -2.75 -21.72 6.23
C GLY A 49 -3.92 -20.74 6.08
N VAL A 50 -3.67 -19.44 6.10
CA VAL A 50 -4.68 -18.40 5.85
C VAL A 50 -5.04 -18.39 4.36
N ASP A 51 -6.33 -18.40 4.05
CA ASP A 51 -6.81 -18.17 2.67
C ASP A 51 -6.63 -16.69 2.30
N TRP A 52 -5.42 -16.37 1.83
CA TRP A 52 -5.04 -15.00 1.52
C TRP A 52 -5.85 -14.35 0.40
N PRO A 53 -6.22 -15.06 -0.69
CA PRO A 53 -7.20 -14.55 -1.64
C PRO A 53 -8.53 -14.15 -0.99
N ALA A 54 -9.10 -14.99 -0.11
CA ALA A 54 -10.34 -14.66 0.58
C ALA A 54 -10.19 -13.43 1.50
N MET A 55 -9.03 -13.25 2.14
CA MET A 55 -8.76 -12.06 2.95
C MET A 55 -8.74 -10.78 2.13
N ARG A 56 -8.27 -10.83 0.87
CA ARG A 56 -8.33 -9.68 -0.05
C ARG A 56 -9.76 -9.20 -0.25
N ASP A 57 -10.68 -10.12 -0.52
CA ASP A 57 -12.06 -9.80 -0.85
C ASP A 57 -12.79 -9.28 0.39
N ARG A 58 -12.56 -9.94 1.55
CA ARG A 58 -13.15 -9.55 2.83
C ARG A 58 -12.73 -8.14 3.27
N TYR A 59 -11.43 -7.88 3.34
CA TYR A 59 -10.92 -6.60 3.84
C TYR A 59 -10.99 -5.50 2.77
N GLY A 60 -10.82 -5.85 1.49
CA GLY A 60 -10.93 -4.90 0.39
C GLY A 60 -12.32 -4.29 0.26
N GLY A 61 -13.38 -5.07 0.57
CA GLY A 61 -14.76 -4.56 0.62
C GLY A 61 -14.97 -3.45 1.66
N LEU A 62 -14.22 -3.48 2.77
CA LEU A 62 -14.33 -2.47 3.84
C LEU A 62 -13.83 -1.09 3.40
N LEU A 63 -13.04 -1.00 2.33
CA LEU A 63 -12.57 0.29 1.81
C LEU A 63 -13.69 1.14 1.22
N GLU A 64 -14.85 0.58 0.92
CA GLU A 64 -16.00 1.33 0.43
C GLU A 64 -16.52 2.32 1.49
N ASP A 65 -16.46 1.90 2.75
CA ASP A 65 -16.92 2.65 3.93
C ASP A 65 -15.84 3.53 4.57
N ALA A 66 -14.59 3.44 4.11
CA ALA A 66 -13.50 4.27 4.60
C ALA A 66 -13.76 5.76 4.29
N VAL A 67 -13.58 6.62 5.29
CA VAL A 67 -13.76 8.08 5.18
C VAL A 67 -12.43 8.81 5.34
N THR A 68 -11.47 8.18 6.02
CA THR A 68 -10.17 8.75 6.34
C THR A 68 -9.03 7.82 5.99
N ARG A 69 -7.83 8.39 5.84
CA ARG A 69 -6.59 7.61 5.69
C ARG A 69 -6.34 6.69 6.90
N TRP A 70 -6.90 7.02 8.07
CA TRP A 70 -6.77 6.22 9.28
C TRP A 70 -7.60 4.93 9.19
N ASP A 71 -8.81 4.99 8.65
CA ASP A 71 -9.65 3.80 8.42
C ASP A 71 -8.93 2.80 7.50
N VAL A 72 -8.24 3.30 6.47
CA VAL A 72 -7.45 2.47 5.55
C VAL A 72 -6.26 1.82 6.25
N ASN A 73 -5.57 2.55 7.13
CA ASN A 73 -4.49 1.98 7.95
C ASN A 73 -5.02 0.88 8.87
N PHE A 74 -6.20 1.08 9.47
CA PHE A 74 -6.83 0.09 10.31
C PHE A 74 -7.16 -1.18 9.51
N VAL A 75 -7.81 -1.05 8.35
CA VAL A 75 -8.12 -2.19 7.46
C VAL A 75 -6.87 -2.96 7.05
N ILE A 76 -5.78 -2.26 6.67
CA ILE A 76 -4.51 -2.90 6.32
C ILE A 76 -3.89 -3.60 7.53
N GLY A 77 -3.90 -2.95 8.70
CA GLY A 77 -3.38 -3.54 9.93
C GLY A 77 -4.10 -4.83 10.32
N GLU A 78 -5.43 -4.83 10.26
CA GLU A 78 -6.25 -6.01 10.55
C GLU A 78 -6.03 -7.14 9.52
N LEU A 79 -5.88 -6.81 8.23
CA LEU A 79 -5.51 -7.79 7.19
C LEU A 79 -4.19 -8.50 7.53
N ILE A 80 -3.16 -7.73 7.89
CA ILE A 80 -1.83 -8.28 8.21
C ILE A 80 -1.88 -9.09 9.52
N ALA A 81 -2.71 -8.67 10.48
CA ALA A 81 -2.88 -9.38 11.74
C ALA A 81 -3.41 -10.82 11.58
N GLU A 82 -4.18 -11.10 10.52
CA GLU A 82 -4.65 -12.47 10.21
C GLU A 82 -3.48 -13.46 10.01
N LEU A 83 -2.28 -12.98 9.64
CA LEU A 83 -1.08 -13.81 9.50
C LEU A 83 -0.50 -14.29 10.83
N ASN A 84 -0.94 -13.75 11.98
CA ASN A 84 -0.53 -14.22 13.31
C ASN A 84 1.00 -14.35 13.50
N ALA A 85 1.76 -13.42 12.93
CA ALA A 85 3.22 -13.34 13.06
C ALA A 85 3.61 -12.18 13.98
N SER A 86 4.55 -12.41 14.91
CA SER A 86 5.03 -11.44 15.91
C SER A 86 6.54 -11.33 15.92
#